data_AF-A0A5R8P6A1-F1
#
_entry.id   AF-A0A5R8P6A1-F1
#
_cell.length_a   1.000
_cell.length_b   1.000
_cell.length_c   1.000
_cell.angle_alpha   90.00
_cell.angle_beta   90.00
_cell.angle_gamma   90.00
#
_symmetry.space_group_name_H-M   'P 1'
#
loop_
_entity.id
_entity.type
_entity.pdbx_description
1 polymer ?
#
loop_
_entity_poly.entity_id
_entity_poly.type
_entity_poly.pdbx_seq_one_letter_code
_entity_poly.pdbx_strand_id
1 'polypeptide(L)'
;MRLPSILAVAAIGSALASPIAGAFPFDTGSASPAAPVGPTVQYGDYCGGTTAPDVTVGHTADGQPAHCVRVLHTDAYVWSPTPDPLPVDPHFPVRPGDDCLDEGARWVDSEGRAIICQPTVNGRNAGNLVWMLDH
;
A
#
# COMPACT_ATOMS: atom_id res chain seq x y z
N MET A 1 -57.06 7.60 -34.59
CA MET A 1 -57.48 7.76 -36.00
C MET A 1 -56.62 6.83 -36.85
N ARG A 2 -57.25 5.94 -37.62
CA ARG A 2 -56.64 5.07 -38.64
C ARG A 2 -56.53 5.82 -39.97
N LEU A 3 -55.52 5.52 -40.80
CA LEU A 3 -55.47 5.52 -42.30
C LEU A 3 -53.99 5.47 -42.77
N PRO A 4 -53.65 5.06 -44.02
CA PRO A 4 -53.51 3.66 -44.45
C PRO A 4 -52.24 3.35 -45.28
N SER A 5 -52.10 2.08 -45.66
CA SER A 5 -51.11 1.42 -46.55
C SER A 5 -51.04 1.94 -48.00
N ILE A 6 -49.85 1.88 -48.64
CA ILE A 6 -49.59 1.60 -50.09
C ILE A 6 -48.15 1.02 -50.21
N LEU A 7 -47.94 -0.27 -50.50
CA LEU A 7 -47.48 -0.90 -51.78
C LEU A 7 -46.30 -0.18 -52.49
N ALA A 8 -45.29 -0.78 -53.14
CA ALA A 8 -44.69 -2.11 -53.29
C ALA A 8 -43.49 -1.96 -54.29
N VAL A 9 -42.72 -3.05 -54.48
CA VAL A 9 -41.93 -3.44 -55.69
C VAL A 9 -40.39 -3.21 -55.70
N ALA A 10 -39.70 -4.35 -55.56
CA ALA A 10 -38.54 -4.92 -56.27
C ALA A 10 -37.34 -4.05 -56.72
N ALA A 11 -36.10 -4.51 -56.42
CA ALA A 11 -35.34 -5.41 -57.31
C ALA A 11 -33.89 -5.61 -56.84
N ILE A 12 -33.50 -6.88 -56.81
CA ILE A 12 -32.21 -7.55 -57.04
C ILE A 12 -30.99 -6.65 -57.35
N GLY A 13 -29.90 -6.87 -56.60
CA GLY A 13 -28.56 -6.42 -56.96
C GLY A 13 -27.48 -7.05 -56.07
N SER A 14 -27.01 -8.24 -56.46
CA SER A 14 -25.86 -8.90 -55.84
C SER A 14 -24.58 -8.10 -56.11
N ALA A 15 -23.88 -7.68 -55.05
CA ALA A 15 -22.48 -7.31 -55.12
C ALA A 15 -21.75 -7.91 -53.92
N LEU A 16 -20.92 -8.91 -54.22
CA LEU A 16 -19.93 -9.49 -53.31
C LEU A 16 -18.93 -8.41 -52.93
N ALA A 17 -18.87 -8.05 -51.66
CA ALA A 17 -17.74 -7.33 -51.10
C ALA A 17 -17.53 -7.84 -49.68
N SER A 18 -16.53 -8.71 -49.51
CA SER A 18 -16.04 -9.12 -48.21
C SER A 18 -15.17 -8.01 -47.63
N PRO A 19 -15.57 -7.31 -46.55
CA PRO A 19 -14.58 -6.81 -45.63
C PRO A 19 -14.13 -8.01 -44.78
N ILE A 20 -12.87 -8.41 -44.94
CA ILE A 20 -12.16 -9.06 -43.83
C ILE A 20 -11.99 -7.95 -42.79
N ALA A 21 -13.07 -7.68 -42.05
CA ALA A 21 -12.99 -6.95 -40.81
C ALA A 21 -12.28 -7.89 -39.84
N GLY A 22 -11.02 -7.61 -39.55
CA GLY A 22 -10.34 -8.17 -38.40
C GLY A 22 -11.15 -7.79 -37.16
N ALA A 23 -12.06 -8.67 -36.76
CA ALA A 23 -12.63 -8.65 -35.43
C ALA A 23 -11.52 -9.07 -34.48
N PHE A 24 -10.70 -8.11 -34.06
CA PHE A 24 -9.98 -8.26 -32.82
C PHE A 24 -11.04 -8.45 -31.74
N PRO A 25 -11.06 -9.56 -31.00
CA PRO A 25 -11.89 -9.67 -29.82
C PRO A 25 -11.31 -8.68 -28.82
N PHE A 26 -11.81 -7.45 -28.82
CA PHE A 26 -11.66 -6.58 -27.67
C PHE A 26 -12.58 -7.15 -26.60
N ASP A 27 -12.06 -8.15 -25.88
CA ASP A 27 -12.49 -8.50 -24.54
C ASP A 27 -12.30 -7.25 -23.68
N THR A 28 -13.30 -6.37 -23.66
CA THR A 28 -13.45 -5.38 -22.59
C THR A 28 -13.98 -6.11 -21.36
N GLY A 29 -13.21 -7.11 -20.92
CA GLY A 29 -13.38 -7.72 -19.61
C GLY A 29 -13.18 -6.64 -18.58
N SER A 30 -14.28 -6.11 -18.05
CA SER A 30 -14.28 -5.44 -16.76
C SER A 30 -13.88 -6.49 -15.73
N ALA A 31 -12.58 -6.69 -15.56
CA ALA A 31 -12.06 -7.42 -14.42
C ALA A 31 -12.44 -6.58 -13.19
N SER A 32 -13.46 -7.03 -12.46
CA SER A 32 -13.63 -6.60 -11.07
C SER A 32 -12.28 -6.78 -10.38
N PRO A 33 -11.79 -5.79 -9.60
CA PRO A 33 -10.57 -5.95 -8.84
C PRO A 33 -10.63 -7.28 -8.11
N ALA A 34 -9.66 -8.17 -8.35
CA ALA A 34 -9.58 -9.42 -7.61
C ALA A 34 -9.55 -9.07 -6.12
N ALA A 35 -10.31 -9.81 -5.31
CA ALA A 35 -10.29 -9.61 -3.87
C ALA A 35 -8.83 -9.67 -3.38
N PRO A 36 -8.41 -8.78 -2.47
CA PRO A 36 -7.05 -8.76 -1.98
C PRO A 36 -6.68 -10.15 -1.42
N VAL A 37 -5.59 -10.72 -1.92
CA VAL A 37 -5.15 -12.07 -1.51
C VAL A 37 -4.32 -11.95 -0.25
N GLY A 38 -4.80 -12.49 0.87
CA GLY A 38 -4.06 -12.52 2.13
C GLY A 38 -4.95 -12.33 3.36
N PRO A 39 -4.38 -12.39 4.57
CA PRO A 39 -5.14 -12.13 5.80
C PRO A 39 -5.57 -10.67 5.89
N THR A 40 -6.73 -10.43 6.51
CA THR A 40 -7.09 -9.10 6.99
C THR A 40 -6.30 -8.78 8.26
N VAL A 41 -5.60 -7.65 8.29
CA VAL A 41 -4.66 -7.27 9.36
C VAL A 41 -4.83 -5.80 9.75
N GLN A 42 -4.24 -5.39 10.87
CA GLN A 42 -4.23 -4.01 11.34
C GLN A 42 -2.79 -3.49 11.37
N TYR A 43 -2.55 -2.25 10.91
CA TYR A 43 -1.23 -1.64 11.02
C TYR A 43 -0.82 -1.50 12.49
N GLY A 44 0.47 -1.71 12.74
CA GLY A 44 1.06 -1.68 14.08
C GLY A 44 1.02 -3.04 14.77
N ASP A 45 0.05 -3.91 14.47
CA ASP A 45 -0.01 -5.25 15.06
C ASP A 45 1.23 -6.07 14.70
N TYR A 46 1.70 -6.89 15.64
CA TYR A 46 2.77 -7.85 15.37
C TYR A 46 2.35 -8.87 14.31
N CYS A 47 3.31 -9.29 13.49
CA CYS A 47 3.10 -10.20 12.39
C CYS A 47 4.19 -11.28 12.35
N GLY A 48 3.82 -12.49 11.95
CA GLY A 48 4.73 -13.64 11.98
C GLY A 48 4.88 -14.31 13.35
N GLY A 49 5.64 -15.41 13.37
CA GLY A 49 6.03 -16.11 14.59
C GLY A 49 7.34 -15.60 15.17
N THR A 50 7.94 -16.37 16.08
CA THR A 50 9.17 -16.01 16.82
C THR A 50 10.45 -15.86 15.98
N THR A 51 10.45 -16.19 14.68
CA THR A 51 11.72 -16.35 13.93
C THR A 51 11.73 -15.75 12.52
N ALA A 52 10.57 -15.44 11.94
CA ALA A 52 10.33 -14.67 10.72
C ALA A 52 8.84 -14.87 10.34
N PRO A 53 8.25 -13.94 9.57
CA PRO A 53 6.87 -14.13 9.11
C PRO A 53 6.77 -15.09 7.92
N ASP A 54 5.87 -16.07 8.02
CA ASP A 54 5.46 -16.91 6.87
C ASP A 54 4.63 -16.12 5.85
N VAL A 55 4.00 -15.03 6.29
CA VAL A 55 3.18 -14.12 5.48
C VAL A 55 3.80 -12.73 5.50
N THR A 56 4.25 -12.28 4.34
CA THR A 56 4.93 -10.98 4.19
C THR A 56 4.00 -9.84 3.75
N VAL A 57 2.83 -10.18 3.20
CA VAL A 57 1.82 -9.22 2.72
C VAL A 57 0.43 -9.63 3.18
N GLY A 58 -0.28 -8.71 3.81
CA GLY A 58 -1.69 -8.79 4.17
C GLY A 58 -2.44 -7.55 3.67
N HIS A 59 -3.71 -7.40 4.07
CA HIS A 59 -4.51 -6.23 3.71
C HIS A 59 -5.31 -5.72 4.89
N THR A 60 -5.52 -4.41 5.00
CA THR A 60 -6.43 -3.86 6.01
C THR A 60 -7.89 -4.15 5.67
N ALA A 61 -8.80 -3.87 6.61
CA ALA A 61 -10.25 -3.99 6.36
C ALA A 61 -10.72 -3.11 5.18
N ASP A 62 -10.02 -2.00 4.92
CA ASP A 62 -10.26 -1.08 3.81
C ASP A 62 -9.54 -1.49 2.51
N GLY A 63 -8.89 -2.66 2.50
CA GLY A 63 -8.18 -3.22 1.35
C GLY A 63 -6.80 -2.60 1.07
N GLN A 64 -6.24 -1.80 1.97
CA GLN A 64 -4.89 -1.25 1.81
C GLN A 64 -3.84 -2.34 2.05
N PRO A 65 -2.76 -2.41 1.25
CA PRO A 65 -1.71 -3.41 1.46
C PRO A 65 -0.95 -3.14 2.76
N ALA A 66 -0.70 -4.19 3.53
CA ALA A 66 0.13 -4.15 4.72
C ALA A 66 1.32 -5.09 4.57
N HIS A 67 2.50 -4.61 4.94
CA HIS A 67 3.76 -5.34 4.83
C HIS A 67 4.22 -5.76 6.21
N CYS A 68 4.55 -7.04 6.37
CA CYS A 68 5.13 -7.52 7.61
C CYS A 68 6.63 -7.21 7.61
N VAL A 69 7.01 -6.15 8.31
CA VAL A 69 8.38 -5.61 8.29
C VAL A 69 9.04 -5.76 9.65
N ARG A 70 10.37 -5.91 9.63
CA ARG A 70 11.16 -6.02 10.85
C ARG A 70 11.29 -4.65 11.53
N VAL A 71 11.22 -4.61 12.85
CA VAL A 71 11.66 -3.46 13.64
C VAL A 71 13.18 -3.54 13.83
N LEU A 72 13.89 -2.49 13.43
CA LEU A 72 15.35 -2.42 13.52
C LEU A 72 15.83 -2.72 14.93
N HIS A 73 17.00 -3.38 15.02
CA HIS A 73 17.65 -3.78 16.29
C HIS A 73 16.84 -4.73 17.18
N THR A 74 15.74 -5.30 16.69
CA THR A 74 14.92 -6.29 17.41
C THR A 74 14.67 -7.54 16.56
N ASP A 75 14.07 -8.58 17.12
CA ASP A 75 13.51 -9.73 16.38
C ASP A 75 12.00 -9.60 16.11
N ALA A 76 11.41 -8.44 16.43
CA ALA A 76 10.00 -8.18 16.23
C ALA A 76 9.68 -7.79 14.77
N TYR A 77 8.49 -8.18 14.34
CA TYR A 77 7.93 -7.83 13.04
C TYR A 77 6.52 -7.26 13.23
N VAL A 78 6.21 -6.19 12.53
CA VAL A 78 4.91 -5.51 12.62
C VAL A 78 4.35 -5.20 11.23
N TRP A 79 3.02 -5.13 11.14
CA TRP A 79 2.34 -4.70 9.93
C TRP A 79 2.54 -3.19 9.70
N SER A 80 3.14 -2.83 8.57
CA SER A 80 3.44 -1.46 8.16
C SER A 80 2.81 -1.10 6.81
N PRO A 81 2.42 0.16 6.57
CA PRO A 81 2.00 0.62 5.24
C PRO A 81 3.14 0.66 4.23
N THR A 82 4.40 0.62 4.68
CA THR A 82 5.59 0.59 3.82
C THR A 82 6.35 -0.71 3.99
N PRO A 83 7.09 -1.17 2.96
CA PRO A 83 7.90 -2.39 3.04
C PRO A 83 9.24 -2.19 3.76
N ASP A 84 9.56 -0.97 4.20
CA ASP A 84 10.83 -0.65 4.84
C ASP A 84 10.85 -1.06 6.32
N PRO A 85 12.00 -1.50 6.86
CA PRO A 85 12.16 -1.74 8.28
C PRO A 85 11.83 -0.49 9.11
N LEU A 86 11.16 -0.68 10.25
CA LEU A 86 10.81 0.43 11.11
C LEU A 86 11.93 0.71 12.12
N PRO A 87 12.31 1.99 12.36
CA PRO A 87 13.32 2.32 13.35
C PRO A 87 12.81 2.22 14.80
N VAL A 88 11.49 2.15 15.00
CA VAL A 88 10.84 2.15 16.32
C VAL A 88 9.71 1.10 16.31
N ASP A 89 9.58 0.35 17.40
CA ASP A 89 8.42 -0.50 17.62
C ASP A 89 7.20 0.38 17.96
N PRO A 90 6.11 0.35 17.18
CA PRO A 90 4.90 1.13 17.45
C PRO A 90 4.28 0.92 18.83
N HIS A 91 4.53 -0.23 19.49
CA HIS A 91 4.05 -0.52 20.84
C HIS A 91 4.88 0.15 21.95
N PHE A 92 6.08 0.63 21.63
CA PHE A 92 6.99 1.32 22.54
C PHE A 92 7.31 2.72 21.98
N PRO A 93 6.38 3.67 22.13
CA PRO A 93 6.53 4.99 21.53
C PRO A 93 7.71 5.75 22.13
N VAL A 94 8.46 6.43 21.27
CA VAL A 94 9.58 7.30 21.63
C VAL A 94 9.18 8.76 21.62
N ARG A 95 9.96 9.59 22.31
CA ARG A 95 9.80 11.04 22.43
C ARG A 95 11.13 11.77 22.15
N PRO A 96 11.08 13.08 21.85
CA PRO A 96 12.29 13.87 21.79
C PRO A 96 13.12 13.77 23.08
N GLY A 97 14.42 13.50 22.94
CA GLY A 97 15.36 13.28 24.03
C GLY A 97 15.60 11.82 24.39
N ASP A 98 14.77 10.89 23.91
CA ASP A 98 15.01 9.45 24.08
C ASP A 98 16.18 9.00 23.19
N ASP A 99 16.93 8.00 23.65
CA ASP A 99 18.04 7.42 22.90
C ASP A 99 17.53 6.76 21.61
N CYS A 100 18.34 6.85 20.55
CA CYS A 100 18.07 6.21 19.27
C CYS A 100 19.34 5.55 18.72
N LEU A 101 19.16 4.58 17.82
CA LEU A 101 20.26 3.71 17.39
C LEU A 101 20.73 3.97 15.95
N ASP A 102 19.91 4.60 15.12
CA ASP A 102 20.19 4.82 13.70
C ASP A 102 20.17 6.30 13.35
N GLU A 103 21.37 6.88 13.19
CA GLU A 103 21.50 8.28 12.78
C GLU A 103 20.77 8.56 11.46
N GLY A 104 19.97 9.63 11.43
CA GLY A 104 19.16 10.03 10.29
C GLY A 104 17.81 9.30 10.18
N ALA A 105 17.52 8.30 11.02
CA ALA A 105 16.21 7.67 11.06
C ALA A 105 15.13 8.70 11.37
N ARG A 106 13.96 8.56 10.74
CA ARG A 106 12.80 9.45 10.93
C ARG A 106 11.62 8.66 11.50
N TRP A 107 10.87 9.29 12.39
CA TRP A 107 9.72 8.69 13.03
C TRP A 107 8.66 9.74 13.40
N VAL A 108 7.54 9.29 13.95
CA VAL A 108 6.49 10.15 14.50
C VAL A 108 6.35 9.82 15.98
N ASP A 109 6.51 10.82 16.85
CA ASP A 109 6.40 10.63 18.29
C ASP A 109 4.95 10.35 18.75
N SER A 110 4.76 10.08 20.04
CA SER A 110 3.44 9.82 20.63
C SER A 110 2.43 10.98 20.50
N GLU A 111 2.90 12.19 20.16
CA GLU A 111 2.07 13.38 19.97
C GLU A 111 1.78 13.65 18.48
N GLY A 112 2.25 12.79 17.57
CA GLY A 112 2.05 12.97 16.13
C GLY A 112 3.06 13.92 15.48
N ARG A 113 4.17 14.24 16.16
CA ARG A 113 5.21 15.15 15.64
C ARG A 113 6.31 14.36 14.94
N ALA A 114 6.78 14.89 13.81
CA ALA A 114 7.94 14.34 13.14
C ALA A 114 9.19 14.51 14.01
N ILE A 115 9.96 13.42 14.12
CA ILE A 115 11.22 13.36 14.86
C ILE A 115 12.30 12.69 14.02
N ILE A 116 13.54 13.06 14.28
CA ILE A 116 14.73 12.54 13.60
C ILE A 116 15.80 12.17 14.63
N CYS A 117 16.46 11.03 14.42
CA CYS A 117 17.57 10.57 15.24
C CYS A 117 18.86 11.28 14.81
N GLN A 118 19.46 12.12 15.66
CA GLN A 118 20.75 12.75 15.35
C GLN A 118 21.60 12.93 16.62
N PRO A 119 22.92 13.16 16.49
CA PRO A 119 23.77 13.39 17.65
C PRO A 119 23.42 14.72 18.33
N THR A 120 23.38 14.68 19.65
CA THR A 120 23.30 15.91 20.45
C THR A 120 24.55 16.77 20.22
N VAL A 121 24.32 18.06 20.00
CA VAL A 121 25.40 19.01 19.66
C VAL A 121 26.05 19.67 20.88
N ASN A 122 25.36 19.72 22.02
CA ASN A 122 25.77 20.49 23.21
C ASN A 122 25.50 19.73 24.51
N GLY A 123 26.28 20.04 25.55
CA GLY A 123 26.08 19.53 26.91
C GLY A 123 26.90 18.28 27.24
N ARG A 124 26.60 17.65 28.39
CA ARG A 124 27.37 16.50 28.92
C ARG A 124 27.31 15.26 28.04
N ASN A 125 26.30 15.17 27.16
CA ASN A 125 26.04 14.00 26.33
C ASN A 125 26.35 14.24 24.84
N ALA A 126 27.06 15.32 24.51
CA ALA A 126 27.38 15.66 23.12
C ALA A 126 27.96 14.46 22.36
N GLY A 127 27.39 14.18 21.19
CA GLY A 127 27.71 13.00 20.37
C GLY A 127 26.79 11.80 20.57
N ASN A 128 25.98 11.76 21.64
CA ASN A 128 24.97 10.71 21.80
C ASN A 128 23.82 10.91 20.81
N LEU A 129 23.38 9.83 20.17
CA LEU A 129 22.23 9.81 19.28
C LEU A 129 20.93 9.84 20.10
N VAL A 130 20.10 10.86 19.85
CA VAL A 130 18.77 10.98 20.45
C VAL A 130 17.74 11.37 19.41
N TRP A 131 16.49 11.02 19.65
CA TRP A 131 15.36 11.55 18.89
C TRP A 131 15.21 13.05 19.14
N MET A 132 15.07 13.84 18.09
CA MET A 132 14.86 15.30 18.14
C MET A 132 13.72 15.70 17.23
N LEU A 133 13.11 16.87 17.47
CA LEU A 133 12.08 17.40 16.58
C LEU A 133 12.67 17.67 15.19
N ASP A 134 11.97 17.21 14.16
CA ASP A 134 12.29 17.43 12.76
C ASP A 134 11.66 18.77 12.34
N HIS A 135 12.49 19.79 12.10
CA HIS A 135 12.09 21.17 11.83
C HIS A 135 12.06 21.51 10.34
#